data_AF-A0A2E2WU33-F1
#
_entry.id   AF-A0A2E2WU33-F1
#
_cell.length_a   1.000
_cell.length_b   1.000
_cell.length_c   1.000
_cell.angle_alpha   90.00
_cell.angle_beta   90.00
_cell.angle_gamma   90.00
#
_symmetry.space_group_name_H-M   'P 1'
#
loop_
_entity.id
_entity.type
_entity.pdbx_description
1 polymer ?
#
loop_
_entity_poly.entity_id
_entity_poly.type
_entity_poly.pdbx_seq_one_letter_code
_entity_poly.pdbx_strand_id
1 'polypeptide(L)'
;MSDDIISKNREVVGQWNGESVADLQKELQKIKMDLRKQGKKDKVEHDGVPHSDQFPDDLKNFTAYILWAVDKSEKVLVGSGANRTETVESIREFYANDEAKASIDRHNLEE
;
A
#
# COMPACT_ATOMS: atom_id res chain seq x y z
N MET A 1 11.81 14.04 0.67
CA MET A 1 10.64 13.30 1.18
C MET A 1 10.55 13.61 2.66
N SER A 2 9.36 13.91 3.19
CA SER A 2 9.17 13.90 4.64
C SER A 2 8.90 12.46 5.07
N ASP A 3 9.25 12.13 6.32
CA ASP A 3 8.94 10.83 6.93
C ASP A 3 7.57 10.85 7.64
N ASP A 4 6.80 11.93 7.50
CA ASP A 4 5.56 12.13 8.24
C ASP A 4 4.38 11.33 7.65
N ILE A 5 3.69 10.57 8.51
CA ILE A 5 2.42 9.93 8.19
C ILE A 5 1.30 10.92 8.47
N ILE A 6 0.53 11.24 7.43
CA ILE A 6 -0.54 12.21 7.44
C ILE A 6 -1.88 11.50 7.51
N SER A 7 -2.75 11.94 8.42
CA SER A 7 -4.11 11.43 8.51
C SER A 7 -5.05 12.10 7.50
N LYS A 8 -6.27 11.59 7.38
CA LYS A 8 -7.32 12.17 6.54
C LYS A 8 -7.63 13.63 6.91
N ASN A 9 -7.48 13.99 8.18
CA ASN A 9 -7.64 15.36 8.66
C ASN A 9 -6.41 16.25 8.41
N ARG A 10 -5.39 15.76 7.68
CA ARG A 10 -4.11 16.45 7.44
C ARG A 10 -3.31 16.72 8.72
N GLU A 11 -3.48 15.90 9.73
CA GLU A 11 -2.66 15.92 10.95
C GLU A 11 -1.49 14.94 10.79
N VAL A 12 -0.30 15.32 11.27
CA VAL A 12 0.81 14.37 11.41
C VAL A 12 0.49 13.47 12.60
N VAL A 13 0.36 12.18 12.35
CA VAL A 13 -0.07 11.19 13.35
C VAL A 13 1.01 10.15 13.66
N GLY A 14 2.06 10.09 12.86
CA GLY A 14 3.23 9.25 13.10
C GLY A 14 4.30 9.50 12.05
N GLN A 15 5.34 8.68 12.04
CA GLN A 15 6.43 8.79 11.09
C GLN A 15 6.90 7.42 10.61
N TRP A 16 7.37 7.34 9.37
CA TRP A 16 7.99 6.16 8.78
C TRP A 16 9.01 6.59 7.73
N ASN A 17 10.19 5.96 7.75
CA ASN A 17 11.39 6.39 7.01
C ASN A 17 11.64 5.62 5.69
N GLY A 18 10.68 4.81 5.25
CA GLY A 18 10.80 4.03 4.03
C GLY A 18 11.63 2.74 4.12
N GLU A 19 12.21 2.40 5.29
CA GLU A 19 13.16 1.28 5.39
C GLU A 19 12.51 -0.10 5.44
N SER A 20 11.41 -0.25 6.16
CA SER A 20 10.76 -1.55 6.38
C SER A 20 9.25 -1.40 6.47
N VAL A 21 8.52 -2.12 5.63
CA VAL A 21 7.06 -2.15 5.69
C VAL A 21 6.51 -2.81 6.96
N ALA A 22 7.31 -3.67 7.61
CA ALA A 22 6.93 -4.27 8.89
C ALA A 22 6.93 -3.24 10.02
N ASP A 23 7.81 -2.23 9.94
CA ASP A 23 7.81 -1.09 10.86
C ASP A 23 6.59 -0.20 10.60
N LEU A 24 6.34 0.15 9.32
CA LEU A 24 5.15 0.88 8.90
C LEU A 24 3.86 0.20 9.39
N GLN A 25 3.76 -1.12 9.24
CA GLN A 25 2.58 -1.87 9.70
C GLN A 25 2.36 -1.70 11.21
N LYS A 26 3.42 -1.79 12.02
CA LYS A 26 3.34 -1.59 13.47
C LYS A 26 2.92 -0.17 13.80
N GLU A 27 3.50 0.82 13.13
CA GLU A 27 3.19 2.22 13.38
C GLU A 27 1.74 2.54 12.98
N LEU A 28 1.24 2.06 11.84
CA LEU A 28 -0.16 2.21 11.43
C LEU A 28 -1.13 1.57 12.43
N GLN A 29 -0.82 0.39 12.98
CA GLN A 29 -1.65 -0.22 14.03
C GLN A 29 -1.64 0.61 15.31
N LYS A 30 -0.48 1.13 15.71
CA LYS A 30 -0.33 2.00 16.88
C LYS A 30 -1.12 3.31 16.70
N ILE A 31 -0.99 3.97 15.56
CA ILE A 31 -1.76 5.17 15.19
C ILE A 31 -3.26 4.89 15.26
N LYS A 32 -3.73 3.79 14.65
CA LYS A 32 -5.14 3.40 14.68
C LYS A 32 -5.67 3.19 16.11
N MET A 33 -4.87 2.57 16.97
CA MET A 33 -5.22 2.40 18.39
C MET A 33 -5.24 3.73 19.12
N ASP A 34 -4.29 4.61 18.85
CA ASP A 34 -4.18 5.92 19.50
C ASP A 34 -5.35 6.84 19.12
N LEU A 35 -5.63 6.98 17.83
CA LEU A 35 -6.79 7.73 17.33
C LEU A 35 -8.10 7.23 17.93
N ARG A 36 -8.27 5.90 18.02
CA ARG A 36 -9.43 5.29 18.65
C ARG A 36 -9.52 5.60 20.15
N LYS A 37 -8.41 5.56 20.89
CA LYS A 37 -8.36 5.92 22.32
C LYS A 37 -8.70 7.39 22.56
N GLN A 38 -8.27 8.27 21.66
CA GLN A 38 -8.61 9.69 21.70
C GLN A 38 -10.08 9.98 21.31
N GLY A 39 -10.83 8.97 20.85
CA GLY A 39 -12.19 9.15 20.34
C GLY A 39 -12.24 9.90 19.00
N LYS A 40 -11.10 10.08 18.33
CA LYS A 40 -11.04 10.68 16.99
C LYS A 40 -11.61 9.68 15.98
N LYS A 41 -12.51 10.15 15.11
CA LYS A 41 -12.97 9.41 13.92
C LYS A 41 -11.98 9.47 12.75
N ASP A 42 -10.78 9.96 13.03
CA ASP A 42 -9.72 10.16 12.06
C ASP A 42 -9.05 8.82 11.68
N LYS A 43 -8.44 8.78 10.50
CA LYS A 43 -7.79 7.58 9.97
C LYS A 43 -6.67 7.95 9.01
N VAL A 44 -5.73 7.04 8.83
CA VAL A 44 -4.70 7.13 7.79
C VAL A 44 -5.23 6.43 6.54
N GLU A 45 -5.04 7.04 5.38
CA GLU A 45 -5.29 6.45 4.05
C GLU A 45 -3.94 6.27 3.35
N HIS A 46 -3.88 5.43 2.31
CA HIS A 46 -2.62 5.10 1.62
C HIS A 46 -1.88 6.33 1.08
N ASP A 47 -2.61 7.37 0.65
CA ASP A 47 -2.07 8.66 0.18
C ASP A 47 -1.36 9.46 1.28
N GLY A 48 -1.68 9.18 2.55
CA GLY A 48 -1.05 9.82 3.70
C GLY A 48 0.25 9.16 4.15
N VAL A 49 0.68 8.06 3.51
CA VAL A 49 1.95 7.39 3.83
C VAL A 49 3.08 8.01 3.00
N PRO A 50 4.22 8.36 3.61
CA PRO A 50 5.33 8.97 2.90
C PRO A 50 6.05 7.96 1.97
N HIS A 51 7.04 8.46 1.24
CA HIS A 51 7.90 7.67 0.34
C HIS A 51 7.17 6.99 -0.83
N SER A 52 6.11 7.60 -1.34
CA SER A 52 5.41 7.11 -2.54
C SER A 52 6.30 7.07 -3.79
N ASP A 53 7.45 7.74 -3.78
CA ASP A 53 8.48 7.66 -4.81
C ASP A 53 9.19 6.30 -4.88
N GLN A 54 9.18 5.53 -3.79
CA GLN A 54 9.77 4.18 -3.77
C GLN A 54 8.94 3.17 -4.58
N PHE A 55 7.73 3.54 -5.02
CA PHE A 55 6.94 2.71 -5.92
C PHE A 55 7.61 2.62 -7.30
N PRO A 56 7.85 1.40 -7.81
CA PRO A 56 8.25 1.23 -9.20
C PRO A 56 7.10 1.64 -10.13
N ASP A 57 7.43 2.19 -11.30
CA ASP A 57 6.45 2.82 -12.21
C ASP A 57 5.31 1.90 -12.64
N ASP A 58 5.57 0.59 -12.80
CA ASP A 58 4.55 -0.40 -13.13
C ASP A 58 3.50 -0.54 -12.02
N LEU A 59 3.91 -0.49 -10.75
CA LEU A 59 3.00 -0.62 -9.62
C LEU A 59 2.22 0.66 -9.32
N LYS A 60 2.63 1.82 -9.85
CA LYS A 60 1.86 3.08 -9.72
C LYS A 60 0.49 2.98 -10.40
N ASN A 61 0.35 2.13 -11.41
CA ASN A 61 -0.91 1.89 -12.14
C ASN A 61 -1.62 0.59 -11.71
N PHE A 62 -1.13 -0.08 -10.66
CA PHE A 62 -1.72 -1.33 -10.21
C PHE A 62 -3.06 -1.09 -9.49
N THR A 63 -4.15 -1.72 -9.96
CA THR A 63 -5.51 -1.46 -9.47
C THR A 63 -6.19 -2.65 -8.79
N ALA A 64 -5.58 -3.83 -8.75
CA ALA A 64 -6.26 -5.03 -8.23
C ALA A 64 -6.55 -4.94 -6.72
N TYR A 65 -5.71 -4.24 -5.96
CA TYR A 65 -5.93 -3.93 -4.54
C TYR A 65 -5.07 -2.74 -4.08
N ILE A 66 -5.36 -2.23 -2.88
CA ILE A 66 -4.67 -1.07 -2.29
C ILE A 66 -3.22 -1.45 -1.95
N LEU A 67 -2.28 -0.68 -2.52
CA LEU A 67 -0.87 -0.66 -2.12
C LEU A 67 -0.64 0.56 -1.21
N TRP A 68 -0.04 0.34 -0.04
CA TRP A 68 0.20 1.41 0.93
C TRP A 68 1.58 2.02 0.77
N ALA A 69 2.62 1.19 0.72
CA ALA A 69 4.00 1.62 0.54
C ALA A 69 4.89 0.47 0.07
N VAL A 70 6.01 0.83 -0.54
CA VAL A 70 7.12 -0.07 -0.88
C VAL A 70 8.30 0.30 -0.01
N ASP A 71 8.96 -0.66 0.63
CA ASP A 71 10.21 -0.43 1.34
C ASP A 71 11.46 -0.59 0.45
N LYS A 72 12.63 -0.22 0.97
CA LYS A 72 13.91 -0.34 0.27
C LYS A 72 14.33 -1.77 -0.08
N SER A 73 13.67 -2.77 0.51
CA SER A 73 13.88 -4.19 0.20
C SER A 73 12.83 -4.74 -0.77
N GLU A 74 12.13 -3.86 -1.49
CA GLU A 74 11.08 -4.19 -2.47
C GLU A 74 9.93 -5.02 -1.88
N LYS A 75 9.66 -4.85 -0.58
CA LYS A 75 8.45 -5.37 0.04
C LYS A 75 7.37 -4.32 0.03
N VAL A 76 6.14 -4.76 -0.17
CA VAL A 76 4.98 -3.90 -0.34
C VAL A 76 3.97 -4.19 0.77
N LEU A 77 3.52 -3.16 1.46
CA LEU A 77 2.41 -3.25 2.40
C LEU A 77 1.09 -3.13 1.64
N VAL A 78 0.24 -4.14 1.75
CA VAL A 78 -0.95 -4.26 0.90
C VAL A 78 -2.21 -4.58 1.71
N GLY A 79 -3.36 -4.40 1.04
CA GLY A 79 -4.68 -4.74 1.57
C GLY A 79 -5.36 -3.57 2.28
N SER A 80 -6.70 -3.59 2.35
CA SER A 80 -7.50 -2.45 2.83
C SER A 80 -7.19 -2.00 4.27
N GLY A 81 -6.54 -2.84 5.07
CA GLY A 81 -6.15 -2.55 6.44
C GLY A 81 -4.65 -2.49 6.69
N ALA A 82 -3.82 -2.42 5.65
CA ALA A 82 -2.36 -2.47 5.75
C ALA A 82 -1.89 -3.69 6.56
N ASN A 83 -2.42 -4.87 6.22
CA ASN A 83 -2.36 -6.08 7.05
C ASN A 83 -1.58 -7.23 6.41
N ARG A 84 -1.17 -7.10 5.14
CA ARG A 84 -0.41 -8.10 4.41
C ARG A 84 0.84 -7.49 3.82
N THR A 85 1.86 -8.33 3.67
CA THR A 85 3.12 -7.95 3.03
C THR A 85 3.37 -8.89 1.87
N GLU A 86 3.65 -8.30 0.71
CA GLU A 86 4.03 -9.00 -0.53
C GLU A 86 5.37 -8.45 -1.01
N THR A 87 5.93 -9.02 -2.08
CA THR A 87 7.09 -8.47 -2.78
C THR A 87 6.65 -7.85 -4.09
N VAL A 88 7.37 -6.84 -4.58
CA VAL A 88 7.12 -6.25 -5.91
C VAL A 88 7.02 -7.34 -6.99
N GLU A 89 7.89 -8.34 -6.93
CA GLU A 89 7.90 -9.49 -7.86
C GLU A 89 6.59 -10.31 -7.79
N SER A 90 6.14 -10.71 -6.60
CA SER A 90 4.88 -11.46 -6.42
C SER A 90 3.68 -10.70 -6.99
N ILE A 91 3.65 -9.37 -6.79
CA ILE A 91 2.58 -8.51 -7.33
C ILE A 91 2.61 -8.48 -8.86
N ARG A 92 3.81 -8.36 -9.45
CA ARG A 92 3.98 -8.38 -10.92
C ARG A 92 3.58 -9.72 -11.53
N GLU A 93 3.97 -10.83 -10.92
CA GLU A 93 3.57 -12.17 -11.38
C GLU A 93 2.06 -12.35 -11.31
N PHE A 94 1.41 -11.84 -10.26
CA PHE A 94 -0.04 -11.84 -10.15
C PHE A 94 -0.69 -10.99 -11.25
N TYR A 95 -0.20 -9.77 -11.48
CA TYR A 95 -0.71 -8.84 -12.49
C TYR A 95 -0.59 -9.40 -13.90
N ALA A 96 0.59 -9.92 -14.26
CA ALA A 96 0.86 -10.49 -15.57
C ALA A 96 -0.03 -11.72 -15.84
N ASN A 97 -0.27 -12.55 -14.82
CA ASN A 97 -1.18 -13.68 -14.93
C ASN A 97 -2.64 -13.24 -15.09
N ASP A 98 -3.06 -12.19 -14.40
CA ASP A 98 -4.43 -11.65 -14.51
C ASP A 98 -4.68 -11.05 -15.89
N GLU A 99 -3.74 -10.23 -16.40
CA GLU A 99 -3.79 -9.70 -17.76
C GLU A 99 -3.74 -10.80 -18.83
N ALA A 100 -2.87 -11.81 -18.66
CA ALA A 100 -2.80 -12.95 -19.55
C ALA A 100 -4.13 -13.73 -19.59
N LYS A 101 -4.77 -13.93 -18.42
CA LYS A 101 -6.10 -14.56 -18.34
C LYS A 101 -7.17 -13.70 -19.00
N ALA A 102 -7.19 -12.39 -18.75
CA ALA A 102 -8.15 -11.47 -19.38
C ALA A 102 -7.97 -11.42 -20.91
N SER A 103 -6.74 -11.54 -21.40
CA SER A 103 -6.45 -11.61 -22.84
C SER A 103 -6.91 -12.92 -23.48
N ILE A 104 -6.76 -14.06 -22.79
CA ILE A 104 -7.22 -15.37 -23.28
C ILE A 104 -8.75 -15.44 -23.28
N ASP A 105 -9.41 -14.95 -22.23
CA ASP A 105 -10.87 -14.95 -22.12
C ASP A 105 -11.52 -14.12 -23.23
N ARG A 106 -10.95 -12.95 -23.57
CA ARG A 106 -11.40 -12.16 -24.72
C ARG A 106 -11.23 -12.89 -26.05
N HIS A 107 -10.16 -13.66 -26.22
CA HIS A 107 -9.93 -14.39 -27.47
C HIS A 107 -10.88 -15.59 -27.63
N ASN A 108 -11.31 -16.21 -26.52
CA ASN A 108 -12.27 -17.33 -26.54
C ASN A 108 -13.75 -16.91 -26.68
N LEU A 109 -14.06 -15.61 -26.64
CA LEU A 109 -15.42 -15.08 -26.85
C LEU A 109 -15.67 -14.65 -28.31
N GLU A 110 -14.64 -14.73 -29.17
CA GLU A 110 -14.72 -14.36 -30.59
C GLU A 110 -14.80 -15.59 -31.55
N GLU A 111 -15.07 -16.80 -31.03
CA GLU A 111 -15.35 -18.01 -31.83
C GLU A 111 -16.81 -18.48 -31.76
#